data_AF-A0A2S4ZGS7-F1
#
_entry.id   AF-A0A2S4ZGS7-F1
#
_cell.length_a   1.000
_cell.length_b   1.000
_cell.length_c   1.000
_cell.angle_alpha   90.00
_cell.angle_beta   90.00
_cell.angle_gamma   90.00
#
_symmetry.space_group_name_H-M   'P 1'
#
loop_
_entity.id
_entity.type
_entity.pdbx_description
1 polymer ?
#
loop_
_entity_poly.entity_id
_entity_poly.type
_entity_poly.pdbx_seq_one_letter_code
_entity_poly.pdbx_strand_id
1 'polypeptide(L)'
;MDQSDRDAAHRRRTVLTAGLGAAAALGLSAGTADAAPAAHPRRTARILGREVDVTYATPEVVRLFASYFEAKTARDVDATMAHFARNMTYIDATLGWAWYDWQSLYDLFAKLMPTWPASSASYPTRILGDASSALVCFTDTPQLFGHEIRPLGAVNFRNGKITRWIDYWDGRAFTVAGIEQERTPADQFPTDFAEAAVGETASPVMRSTVRRLSHALGTGDAAQATSLFHPDAVFEDQALHLSITGRISLEAFLTSALGLLPYGRGATVRHAVGSRSGGGYEWVNASSAAPRGITALSLDAAGLITRLTTVWDSSLWSVDAIGRAQAAGIPR
;
A
#
# COMPACT_ATOMS: atom_id res chain seq x y z
N MET A 1 -74.33 -8.54 -7.76
CA MET A 1 -73.00 -8.63 -7.13
C MET A 1 -72.04 -8.04 -8.14
N ASP A 2 -71.86 -6.73 -8.35
CA ASP A 2 -71.95 -5.50 -7.55
C ASP A 2 -71.07 -5.38 -6.29
N GLN A 3 -70.39 -4.23 -6.27
CA GLN A 3 -69.53 -3.54 -5.28
C GLN A 3 -68.08 -4.03 -5.05
N SER A 4 -67.05 -3.18 -5.11
CA SER A 4 -66.95 -1.76 -5.50
C SER A 4 -65.48 -1.31 -5.44
N ASP A 5 -65.02 -0.63 -6.49
CA ASP A 5 -64.04 0.46 -6.41
C ASP A 5 -64.49 1.51 -5.38
N ARG A 6 -63.55 2.12 -4.64
CA ARG A 6 -63.69 3.52 -4.19
C ARG A 6 -62.38 4.11 -3.66
N ASP A 7 -61.90 5.05 -4.45
CA ASP A 7 -60.98 6.13 -4.10
C ASP A 7 -61.63 7.21 -3.21
N ALA A 8 -60.72 8.00 -2.60
CA ALA A 8 -60.81 9.43 -2.27
C ALA A 8 -61.61 9.94 -1.04
N ALA A 9 -60.82 10.37 -0.05
CA ALA A 9 -60.81 11.70 0.60
C ALA A 9 -62.13 12.45 0.89
N HIS A 10 -62.41 12.74 2.18
CA HIS A 10 -62.36 14.12 2.74
C HIS A 10 -62.79 14.22 4.22
N ARG A 11 -62.01 15.00 4.98
CA ARG A 11 -62.38 15.97 6.04
C ARG A 11 -63.39 15.55 7.14
N ARG A 12 -62.94 15.64 8.41
CA ARG A 12 -63.42 16.59 9.46
C ARG A 12 -62.93 16.18 10.86
N ARG A 13 -62.20 17.08 11.56
CA ARG A 13 -62.65 17.76 12.80
C ARG A 13 -61.49 18.48 13.48
N THR A 14 -61.70 19.77 13.70
CA THR A 14 -61.00 20.60 14.69
C THR A 14 -61.73 20.49 16.02
N VAL A 15 -61.04 20.22 17.13
CA VAL A 15 -61.41 20.66 18.49
C VAL A 15 -60.12 20.94 19.27
N LEU A 16 -60.01 22.18 19.76
CA LEU A 16 -59.07 22.66 20.79
C LEU A 16 -59.34 22.01 22.14
N THR A 17 -58.33 21.67 22.95
CA THR A 17 -58.14 22.27 24.30
C THR A 17 -56.79 21.91 24.92
N ALA A 18 -56.32 22.81 25.78
CA ALA A 18 -55.00 22.94 26.40
C ALA A 18 -54.62 21.86 27.43
N GLY A 19 -53.32 21.76 27.71
CA GLY A 19 -52.80 20.98 28.84
C GLY A 19 -51.28 21.06 29.00
N LEU A 20 -50.84 22.01 29.84
CA LEU A 20 -49.54 22.20 30.49
C LEU A 20 -48.59 20.98 30.60
N GLY A 21 -47.29 21.26 30.36
CA GLY A 21 -46.24 20.90 31.32
C GLY A 21 -45.37 19.68 31.02
N ALA A 22 -44.24 19.90 30.35
CA ALA A 22 -42.91 19.39 30.71
C ALA A 22 -41.91 19.76 29.59
N ALA A 23 -41.20 20.88 29.76
CA ALA A 23 -40.04 21.17 28.94
C ALA A 23 -38.89 20.25 29.40
N ALA A 24 -38.75 19.10 28.75
CA ALA A 24 -37.51 18.34 28.81
C ALA A 24 -36.45 19.15 28.04
N ALA A 25 -35.53 19.76 28.78
CA ALA A 25 -34.32 20.33 28.22
C ALA A 25 -33.47 19.16 27.67
N LEU A 26 -33.71 18.82 26.40
CA LEU A 26 -32.74 18.08 25.62
C LEU A 26 -31.52 18.98 25.46
N GLY A 27 -30.53 18.77 26.32
CA GLY A 27 -29.20 19.32 26.16
C GLY A 27 -28.63 18.79 24.85
N LEU A 28 -28.87 19.54 23.77
CA LEU A 28 -28.06 19.48 22.58
C LEU A 28 -26.68 19.95 23.00
N SER A 29 -25.84 19.01 23.44
CA SER A 29 -24.40 19.20 23.40
C SER A 29 -24.05 19.43 21.94
N ALA A 30 -23.93 20.70 21.57
CA ALA A 30 -23.30 21.12 20.34
C ALA A 30 -21.87 20.59 20.39
N GLY A 31 -21.68 19.38 19.88
CA GLY A 31 -20.37 18.83 19.62
C GLY A 31 -19.70 19.81 18.68
N THR A 32 -18.69 20.50 19.18
CA THR A 32 -17.76 21.22 18.31
C THR A 32 -17.20 20.19 17.36
N ALA A 33 -17.68 20.18 16.12
CA ALA A 33 -17.04 19.45 15.05
C ALA A 33 -15.65 20.09 14.91
N ASP A 34 -14.65 19.47 15.54
CA ASP A 34 -13.27 19.85 15.33
C ASP A 34 -13.03 19.77 13.83
N ALA A 35 -12.72 20.93 13.25
CA ALA A 35 -12.38 21.03 11.85
C ALA A 35 -11.23 20.05 11.58
N ALA A 36 -11.43 19.14 10.63
CA ALA A 36 -10.40 18.19 10.26
C ALA A 36 -9.10 18.97 9.97
N PRO A 37 -7.95 18.55 10.55
CA PRO A 37 -6.69 19.22 10.30
C PRO A 37 -6.41 19.27 8.79
N ALA A 38 -5.91 20.40 8.32
CA ALA A 38 -5.66 20.61 6.89
C ALA A 38 -4.73 19.53 6.34
N ALA A 39 -5.11 18.94 5.21
CA ALA A 39 -4.27 17.99 4.48
C ALA A 39 -2.91 18.62 4.18
N HIS A 40 -1.84 17.82 4.21
CA HIS A 40 -0.52 18.30 3.81
C HIS A 40 -0.59 18.86 2.37
N PRO A 41 -0.02 20.05 2.11
CA PRO A 41 0.01 20.58 0.76
C PRO A 41 0.76 19.58 -0.13
N ARG A 42 0.10 19.13 -1.20
CA ARG A 42 0.67 18.19 -2.16
C ARG A 42 2.01 18.76 -2.66
N ARG A 43 3.07 17.98 -2.55
CA ARG A 43 4.40 18.34 -3.05
C ARG A 43 4.85 17.33 -4.08
N THR A 44 5.35 17.83 -5.19
CA THR A 44 5.86 17.01 -6.28
C THR A 44 7.31 17.37 -6.60
N ALA A 45 8.05 16.40 -7.15
CA ALA A 45 9.39 16.60 -7.69
C ALA A 45 9.40 16.16 -9.15
N ARG A 46 10.33 16.72 -9.95
CA ARG A 46 10.55 16.28 -11.34
C ARG A 46 11.73 15.32 -11.39
N ILE A 47 11.47 14.05 -11.65
CA ILE A 47 12.50 12.99 -11.77
C ILE A 47 12.33 12.33 -13.13
N LEU A 48 13.41 12.22 -13.93
CA LEU A 48 13.34 11.70 -15.31
C LEU A 48 12.23 12.37 -16.15
N GLY A 49 12.06 13.69 -15.97
CA GLY A 49 11.05 14.49 -16.65
C GLY A 49 9.59 14.30 -16.17
N ARG A 50 9.34 13.41 -15.19
CA ARG A 50 8.01 13.04 -14.67
C ARG A 50 7.69 13.71 -13.34
N GLU A 51 6.42 13.99 -13.11
CA GLU A 51 5.94 14.43 -11.79
C GLU A 51 5.86 13.24 -10.83
N VAL A 52 6.55 13.34 -9.71
CA VAL A 52 6.61 12.31 -8.66
C VAL A 52 6.02 12.87 -7.39
N ASP A 53 5.10 12.13 -6.75
CA ASP A 53 4.55 12.51 -5.45
C ASP A 53 5.60 12.29 -4.36
N VAL A 54 6.01 13.40 -3.73
CA VAL A 54 7.02 13.42 -2.66
C VAL A 54 6.47 14.12 -1.42
N THR A 55 5.15 14.20 -1.27
CA THR A 55 4.47 14.92 -0.17
C THR A 55 4.97 14.45 1.20
N TYR A 56 5.23 13.14 1.33
CA TYR A 56 5.59 12.49 2.60
C TYR A 56 7.03 11.95 2.62
N ALA A 57 7.90 12.49 1.77
CA ALA A 57 9.33 12.17 1.73
C ALA A 57 10.19 13.29 2.31
N THR A 58 11.38 13.00 2.83
CA THR A 58 12.37 14.07 3.08
C THR A 58 13.09 14.47 1.79
N PRO A 59 13.57 15.71 1.65
CA PRO A 59 14.34 16.11 0.46
C PRO A 59 15.57 15.24 0.20
N GLU A 60 16.17 14.68 1.26
CA GLU A 60 17.33 13.80 1.15
C GLU A 60 17.00 12.49 0.44
N VAL A 61 15.96 11.78 0.87
CA VAL A 61 15.57 10.51 0.24
C VAL A 61 15.05 10.72 -1.19
N VAL A 62 14.43 11.87 -1.46
CA VAL A 62 14.05 12.26 -2.83
C VAL A 62 15.27 12.38 -3.74
N ARG A 63 16.36 13.03 -3.29
CA ARG A 63 17.61 13.14 -4.06
C ARG A 63 18.26 11.77 -4.26
N LEU A 64 18.27 10.92 -3.23
CA LEU A 64 18.83 9.58 -3.30
C LEU A 64 18.11 8.75 -4.38
N PHE A 65 16.78 8.68 -4.34
CA PHE A 65 16.01 7.93 -5.33
C PHE A 65 16.07 8.57 -6.72
N ALA A 66 16.06 9.90 -6.84
CA ALA A 66 16.21 10.56 -8.13
C ALA A 66 17.51 10.12 -8.83
N SER A 67 18.65 10.20 -8.12
CA SER A 67 19.94 9.76 -8.63
C SER A 67 19.98 8.26 -8.95
N TYR A 68 19.39 7.42 -8.09
CA TYR A 68 19.35 5.97 -8.32
C TYR A 68 18.57 5.62 -9.60
N PHE A 69 17.36 6.16 -9.76
CA PHE A 69 16.53 5.86 -10.94
C PHE A 69 17.10 6.48 -12.21
N GLU A 70 17.77 7.63 -12.11
CA GLU A 70 18.53 8.21 -13.22
C GLU A 70 19.66 7.29 -13.67
N ALA A 71 20.47 6.77 -12.75
CA ALA A 71 21.53 5.81 -13.06
C ALA A 71 20.99 4.49 -13.64
N LYS A 72 19.95 3.91 -13.01
CA LYS A 72 19.32 2.66 -13.47
C LYS A 72 18.74 2.82 -14.88
N THR A 73 18.01 3.91 -15.13
CA THR A 73 17.43 4.21 -16.46
C THR A 73 18.49 4.53 -17.50
N ALA A 74 19.60 5.18 -17.12
CA ALA A 74 20.74 5.42 -18.00
C ALA A 74 21.49 4.14 -18.39
N ARG A 75 21.17 2.99 -17.75
CA ARG A 75 21.88 1.71 -17.89
C ARG A 75 23.34 1.79 -17.42
N ASP A 76 23.60 2.68 -16.46
CA ASP A 76 24.92 2.84 -15.85
C ASP A 76 25.02 1.92 -14.62
N VAL A 77 25.67 0.77 -14.80
CA VAL A 77 25.81 -0.28 -13.78
C VAL A 77 26.61 0.25 -12.58
N ASP A 78 27.72 0.94 -12.83
CA ASP A 78 28.60 1.45 -11.78
C ASP A 78 27.90 2.54 -10.97
N ALA A 79 27.24 3.49 -11.63
CA ALA A 79 26.48 4.53 -10.95
C ALA A 79 25.29 3.96 -10.17
N THR A 80 24.60 2.95 -10.71
CA THR A 80 23.48 2.28 -10.01
C THR A 80 23.99 1.57 -8.76
N MET A 81 25.05 0.76 -8.90
CA MET A 81 25.60 -0.02 -7.81
C MET A 81 26.34 0.84 -6.78
N ALA A 82 26.75 2.06 -7.13
CA ALA A 82 27.25 3.04 -6.19
C ALA A 82 26.20 3.44 -5.14
N HIS A 83 24.90 3.24 -5.36
CA HIS A 83 23.87 3.52 -4.34
C HIS A 83 23.81 2.46 -3.23
N PHE A 84 24.34 1.26 -3.46
CA PHE A 84 24.28 0.17 -2.50
C PHE A 84 25.50 0.13 -1.58
N ALA A 85 25.28 -0.27 -0.33
CA ALA A 85 26.36 -0.59 0.59
C ALA A 85 27.02 -1.91 0.17
N ARG A 86 28.28 -2.14 0.56
CA ARG A 86 28.95 -3.42 0.27
C ARG A 86 28.28 -4.59 0.99
N ASN A 87 27.80 -4.35 2.21
CA ASN A 87 26.93 -5.26 2.95
C ASN A 87 25.47 -4.88 2.71
N MET A 88 24.87 -5.47 1.69
CA MET A 88 23.50 -5.17 1.28
C MET A 88 22.70 -6.45 1.04
N THR A 89 21.38 -6.30 0.99
CA THR A 89 20.47 -7.34 0.53
C THR A 89 19.50 -6.75 -0.47
N TYR A 90 19.32 -7.39 -1.62
CA TYR A 90 18.26 -7.08 -2.56
C TYR A 90 17.44 -8.35 -2.81
N ILE A 91 16.11 -8.25 -2.74
CA ILE A 91 15.21 -9.37 -3.02
C ILE A 91 14.04 -8.90 -3.88
N ASP A 92 13.78 -9.61 -4.97
CA ASP A 92 12.46 -9.59 -5.61
C ASP A 92 11.57 -10.61 -4.88
N ALA A 93 10.63 -10.11 -4.07
CA ALA A 93 9.79 -10.92 -3.21
C ALA A 93 8.66 -11.65 -3.95
N THR A 94 8.44 -11.33 -5.23
CA THR A 94 7.44 -11.96 -6.09
C THR A 94 8.06 -13.16 -6.82
N LEU A 95 9.29 -13.01 -7.32
CA LEU A 95 10.06 -14.08 -7.98
C LEU A 95 10.88 -14.93 -7.01
N GLY A 96 11.20 -14.42 -5.82
CA GLY A 96 12.10 -15.07 -4.87
C GLY A 96 13.56 -14.96 -5.22
N TRP A 97 13.93 -14.09 -6.16
CA TRP A 97 15.32 -13.83 -6.49
C TRP A 97 15.96 -13.02 -5.38
N ALA A 98 17.04 -13.53 -4.79
CA ALA A 98 17.71 -12.91 -3.66
C ALA A 98 19.22 -12.80 -3.89
N TRP A 99 19.75 -11.62 -3.57
CA TRP A 99 21.18 -11.31 -3.59
C TRP A 99 21.56 -10.75 -2.23
N TYR A 100 22.36 -11.51 -1.49
CA TYR A 100 22.76 -11.18 -0.11
C TYR A 100 24.11 -10.46 -0.03
N ASP A 101 24.69 -10.11 -1.17
CA ASP A 101 25.92 -9.33 -1.26
C ASP A 101 25.94 -8.46 -2.52
N TRP A 102 26.76 -7.43 -2.46
CA TRP A 102 26.86 -6.42 -3.51
C TRP A 102 27.38 -6.99 -4.83
N GLN A 103 28.32 -7.95 -4.81
CA GLN A 103 28.96 -8.45 -6.03
C GLN A 103 27.95 -9.27 -6.85
N SER A 104 27.17 -10.10 -6.18
CA SER A 104 26.13 -10.91 -6.82
C SER A 104 25.08 -10.04 -7.51
N LEU A 105 24.64 -8.93 -6.89
CA LEU A 105 23.73 -7.98 -7.56
C LEU A 105 24.43 -7.22 -8.69
N TYR A 106 25.68 -6.80 -8.48
CA TYR A 106 26.46 -6.12 -9.52
C TYR A 106 26.57 -6.99 -10.78
N ASP A 107 26.94 -8.28 -10.63
CA ASP A 107 27.12 -9.20 -11.75
C ASP A 107 25.81 -9.41 -12.54
N LEU A 108 24.67 -9.45 -11.83
CA LEU A 108 23.36 -9.47 -12.47
C LEU A 108 23.13 -8.21 -13.32
N PHE A 109 23.33 -7.03 -12.74
CA PHE A 109 23.11 -5.76 -13.44
C PHE A 109 24.11 -5.54 -14.58
N ALA A 110 25.37 -5.94 -14.41
CA ALA A 110 26.39 -5.93 -15.45
C ALA A 110 26.00 -6.82 -16.64
N LYS A 111 25.33 -7.95 -16.38
CA LYS A 111 24.79 -8.82 -17.42
C LYS A 111 23.54 -8.23 -18.09
N LEU A 112 22.60 -7.70 -17.32
CA LEU A 112 21.27 -7.32 -17.82
C LEU A 112 21.21 -5.90 -18.40
N MET A 113 21.69 -4.89 -17.67
CA MET A 113 21.52 -3.47 -18.01
C MET A 113 22.03 -3.09 -19.42
N PRO A 114 23.17 -3.62 -19.90
CA PRO A 114 23.63 -3.33 -21.27
C PRO A 114 22.71 -3.85 -22.37
N THR A 115 21.86 -4.84 -22.08
CA THR A 115 20.93 -5.41 -23.06
C THR A 115 19.61 -4.67 -23.13
N TRP A 116 19.32 -3.79 -22.18
CA TRP A 116 18.06 -3.07 -22.13
C TRP A 116 17.95 -2.03 -23.27
N PRO A 117 16.80 -1.93 -23.94
CA PRO A 117 16.56 -0.92 -24.96
C PRO A 117 16.75 0.50 -24.43
N ALA A 118 17.16 1.45 -25.29
CA ALA A 118 17.31 2.86 -24.88
C ALA A 118 15.99 3.52 -24.43
N SER A 119 14.85 2.96 -24.83
CA SER A 119 13.51 3.38 -24.39
C SER A 119 13.07 2.79 -23.05
N SER A 120 13.85 1.86 -22.48
CA SER A 120 13.56 1.29 -21.16
C SER A 120 13.74 2.32 -20.06
N ALA A 121 12.87 2.31 -19.06
CA ALA A 121 12.99 3.17 -17.90
C ALA A 121 12.46 2.49 -16.64
N SER A 122 13.09 2.85 -15.52
CA SER A 122 12.61 2.57 -14.17
C SER A 122 12.48 3.92 -13.47
N TYR A 123 11.29 4.29 -13.00
CA TYR A 123 11.06 5.61 -12.42
C TYR A 123 10.10 5.61 -11.23
N PRO A 124 10.33 6.44 -10.20
CA PRO A 124 9.45 6.51 -9.06
C PRO A 124 8.15 7.24 -9.45
N THR A 125 7.05 6.80 -8.87
CA THR A 125 5.73 7.46 -8.96
C THR A 125 5.35 8.10 -7.63
N ARG A 126 5.81 7.51 -6.51
CA ARG A 126 5.68 8.07 -5.17
C ARG A 126 6.86 7.66 -4.28
N ILE A 127 7.33 8.58 -3.45
CA ILE A 127 8.35 8.31 -2.44
C ILE A 127 7.78 8.64 -1.06
N LEU A 128 7.95 7.74 -0.10
CA LEU A 128 7.40 7.82 1.25
C LEU A 128 8.50 7.50 2.28
N GLY A 129 8.85 8.44 3.17
CA GLY A 129 9.82 8.18 4.24
C GLY A 129 11.01 9.12 4.27
N ASP A 130 12.14 8.65 4.77
CA ASP A 130 13.33 9.46 4.98
C ASP A 130 14.63 8.68 4.73
N ALA A 131 15.77 9.28 5.11
CA ALA A 131 17.10 8.72 4.86
C ALA A 131 17.51 7.61 5.85
N SER A 132 16.62 7.18 6.76
CA SER A 132 16.79 5.98 7.60
C SER A 132 16.16 4.77 6.93
N SER A 133 14.92 4.94 6.47
CA SER A 133 14.20 3.98 5.63
C SER A 133 13.04 4.63 4.90
N ALA A 134 12.64 4.02 3.79
CA ALA A 134 11.58 4.52 2.94
C ALA A 134 10.85 3.39 2.21
N LEU A 135 9.68 3.73 1.72
CA LEU A 135 8.97 2.95 0.71
C LEU A 135 8.95 3.77 -0.58
N VAL A 136 9.25 3.11 -1.70
CA VAL A 136 9.17 3.70 -3.03
C VAL A 136 8.16 2.94 -3.88
N CYS A 137 7.19 3.64 -4.44
CA CYS A 137 6.33 3.13 -5.50
C CYS A 137 6.98 3.53 -6.81
N PHE A 138 7.20 2.59 -7.72
CA PHE A 138 7.84 2.88 -9.00
C PHE A 138 7.24 2.07 -10.14
N THR A 139 7.65 2.38 -11.35
CA THR A 139 7.23 1.69 -12.56
C THR A 139 8.46 1.29 -13.34
N ASP A 140 8.51 0.01 -13.70
CA ASP A 140 9.42 -0.52 -14.68
C ASP A 140 8.68 -0.68 -15.99
N THR A 141 9.17 -0.03 -17.05
CA THR A 141 8.54 -0.07 -18.36
C THR A 141 8.60 -1.47 -18.97
N PRO A 142 7.67 -1.83 -19.90
CA PRO A 142 7.70 -3.11 -20.62
C PRO A 142 9.03 -3.46 -21.28
N GLN A 143 9.83 -2.46 -21.67
CA GLN A 143 11.11 -2.70 -22.33
C GLN A 143 12.17 -3.30 -21.40
N LEU A 144 12.01 -3.24 -20.06
CA LEU A 144 12.91 -3.87 -19.11
C LEU A 144 12.65 -5.38 -18.97
N PHE A 145 11.38 -5.77 -19.00
CA PHE A 145 10.93 -7.09 -18.52
C PHE A 145 9.92 -7.79 -19.45
N GLY A 146 9.64 -7.22 -20.63
CA GLY A 146 8.55 -7.65 -21.52
C GLY A 146 7.16 -7.15 -21.07
N HIS A 147 7.03 -6.72 -19.82
CA HIS A 147 5.79 -6.33 -19.16
C HIS A 147 5.99 -5.08 -18.30
N GLU A 148 4.94 -4.25 -18.17
CA GLU A 148 4.97 -3.16 -17.19
C GLU A 148 4.83 -3.75 -15.80
N ILE A 149 5.76 -3.39 -14.90
CA ILE A 149 5.69 -3.76 -13.49
C ILE A 149 5.50 -2.50 -12.66
N ARG A 150 4.73 -2.59 -11.58
CA ARG A 150 4.50 -1.50 -10.64
C ARG A 150 4.91 -1.89 -9.22
N PRO A 151 6.21 -1.94 -8.91
CA PRO A 151 6.63 -2.42 -7.60
C PRO A 151 6.44 -1.40 -6.49
N LEU A 152 6.29 -1.94 -5.28
CA LEU A 152 6.50 -1.25 -4.03
C LEU A 152 7.77 -1.82 -3.40
N GLY A 153 8.80 -0.97 -3.27
CA GLY A 153 10.09 -1.31 -2.69
C GLY A 153 10.21 -0.85 -1.24
N ALA A 154 10.47 -1.77 -0.30
CA ALA A 154 10.87 -1.44 1.07
C ALA A 154 12.40 -1.26 1.13
N VAL A 155 12.87 -0.07 1.51
CA VAL A 155 14.30 0.29 1.43
C VAL A 155 14.81 0.79 2.78
N ASN A 156 15.93 0.21 3.22
CA ASN A 156 16.68 0.67 4.39
C ASN A 156 18.01 1.27 3.98
N PHE A 157 18.40 2.33 4.67
CA PHE A 157 19.62 3.06 4.39
C PHE A 157 20.56 3.07 5.59
N ARG A 158 21.86 3.12 5.32
CA ARG A 158 22.90 3.42 6.29
C ARG A 158 23.96 4.30 5.61
N ASN A 159 24.27 5.45 6.19
CA ASN A 159 25.25 6.39 5.66
C ASN A 159 24.98 6.77 4.19
N GLY A 160 23.71 7.00 3.84
CA GLY A 160 23.29 7.35 2.47
C GLY A 160 23.42 6.21 1.44
N LYS A 161 23.65 4.98 1.87
CA LYS A 161 23.72 3.78 1.03
C LYS A 161 22.57 2.83 1.35
N ILE A 162 22.08 2.14 0.33
CA ILE A 162 21.05 1.12 0.44
C ILE A 162 21.67 -0.14 1.04
N THR A 163 21.17 -0.55 2.21
CA THR A 163 21.59 -1.79 2.88
C THR A 163 20.57 -2.91 2.73
N ARG A 164 19.32 -2.58 2.42
CA ARG A 164 18.26 -3.55 2.15
C ARG A 164 17.26 -2.95 1.18
N TRP A 165 16.87 -3.72 0.16
CA TRP A 165 15.83 -3.36 -0.79
C TRP A 165 15.00 -4.61 -1.10
N ILE A 166 13.71 -4.59 -0.78
CA ILE A 166 12.80 -5.69 -1.11
C ILE A 166 11.68 -5.17 -2.01
N ASP A 167 11.58 -5.73 -3.21
CA ASP A 167 10.54 -5.38 -4.18
C ASP A 167 9.37 -6.35 -4.12
N TYR A 168 8.17 -5.79 -4.09
CA TYR A 168 6.92 -6.54 -4.19
C TYR A 168 6.10 -5.99 -5.34
N TRP A 169 5.52 -6.88 -6.13
CA TRP A 169 4.66 -6.52 -7.25
C TRP A 169 3.70 -7.67 -7.58
N ASP A 170 2.68 -7.39 -8.38
CA ASP A 170 1.70 -8.41 -8.75
C ASP A 170 2.19 -9.27 -9.93
N GLY A 171 2.47 -10.54 -9.69
CA GLY A 171 2.97 -11.49 -10.69
C GLY A 171 2.06 -11.64 -11.91
N ARG A 172 0.75 -11.35 -11.79
CA ARG A 172 -0.15 -11.39 -12.95
C ARG A 172 0.14 -10.33 -14.00
N ALA A 173 0.89 -9.26 -13.67
CA ALA A 173 1.37 -8.28 -14.65
C ALA A 173 2.24 -8.93 -15.76
N PHE A 174 2.89 -10.05 -15.46
CA PHE A 174 3.70 -10.85 -16.39
C PHE A 174 2.93 -11.91 -17.18
N THR A 175 1.68 -12.24 -16.79
CA THR A 175 0.97 -13.52 -17.00
C THR A 175 1.34 -14.63 -16.01
N VAL A 176 0.38 -15.52 -15.73
CA VAL A 176 0.57 -16.68 -14.82
C VAL A 176 1.63 -17.64 -15.36
N ALA A 177 1.62 -17.94 -16.66
CA ALA A 177 2.62 -18.84 -17.25
C ALA A 177 4.02 -18.21 -17.25
N GLY A 178 4.13 -16.89 -17.49
CA GLY A 178 5.42 -16.19 -17.47
C GLY A 178 6.03 -16.16 -16.07
N ILE A 179 5.25 -15.79 -15.05
CA ILE A 179 5.77 -15.71 -13.68
C ILE A 179 6.17 -17.09 -13.13
N GLU A 180 5.47 -18.17 -13.51
CA GLU A 180 5.81 -19.53 -13.09
C GLU A 180 7.17 -20.01 -13.62
N GLN A 181 7.62 -19.52 -14.78
CA GLN A 181 8.91 -19.89 -15.36
C GLN A 181 10.08 -19.21 -14.66
N GLU A 182 9.88 -17.98 -14.20
CA GLU A 182 10.92 -17.16 -13.57
C GLU A 182 10.98 -17.34 -12.04
N ARG A 183 9.87 -17.77 -11.42
CA ARG A 183 9.77 -17.90 -9.97
C ARG A 183 10.68 -19.01 -9.45
N THR A 184 11.40 -18.68 -8.38
CA THR A 184 12.14 -19.64 -7.57
C THR A 184 11.20 -20.75 -7.06
N PRO A 185 11.57 -22.03 -7.19
CA PRO A 185 10.79 -23.14 -6.63
C PRO A 185 10.44 -22.92 -5.15
N ALA A 186 9.24 -23.36 -4.74
CA ALA A 186 8.70 -23.04 -3.42
C ALA A 186 9.59 -23.50 -2.25
N ASP A 187 10.31 -24.61 -2.42
CA ASP A 187 11.27 -25.17 -1.46
C ASP A 187 12.62 -24.44 -1.42
N GLN A 188 12.91 -23.61 -2.42
CA GLN A 188 14.12 -22.79 -2.55
C GLN A 188 13.84 -21.30 -2.33
N PHE A 189 12.57 -20.91 -2.22
CA PHE A 189 12.17 -19.53 -2.05
C PHE A 189 12.75 -18.96 -0.73
N PRO A 190 13.41 -17.80 -0.73
CA PRO A 190 13.99 -17.22 0.47
C PRO A 190 12.94 -17.00 1.56
N THR A 191 13.30 -17.40 2.78
CA THR A 191 12.49 -17.19 3.99
C THR A 191 12.99 -16.01 4.82
N ASP A 192 14.31 -15.75 4.79
CA ASP A 192 14.95 -14.61 5.42
C ASP A 192 15.08 -13.44 4.44
N PHE A 193 14.47 -12.32 4.80
CA PHE A 193 14.52 -11.08 4.03
C PHE A 193 15.49 -10.07 4.66
N ALA A 194 16.37 -10.49 5.56
CA ALA A 194 17.39 -9.71 6.22
C ALA A 194 16.87 -8.52 7.06
N GLU A 195 15.62 -8.55 7.51
CA GLU A 195 15.05 -7.53 8.40
C GLU A 195 15.82 -7.44 9.73
N ALA A 196 16.35 -8.56 10.25
CA ALA A 196 17.14 -8.58 11.47
C ALA A 196 18.46 -7.81 11.34
N ALA A 197 19.08 -7.81 10.15
CA ALA A 197 20.37 -7.15 9.91
C ALA A 197 20.26 -5.62 9.88
N VAL A 198 19.10 -5.08 9.47
CA VAL A 198 18.83 -3.64 9.46
C VAL A 198 18.18 -3.14 10.74
N GLY A 199 17.49 -4.03 11.48
CA GLY A 199 16.81 -3.70 12.72
C GLY A 199 15.63 -2.74 12.52
N GLU A 200 15.16 -2.16 13.62
CA GLU A 200 14.06 -1.19 13.59
C GLU A 200 14.55 0.17 13.05
N THR A 201 13.94 0.66 11.98
CA THR A 201 14.31 1.93 11.34
C THR A 201 13.11 2.84 11.11
N ALA A 202 11.89 2.36 11.29
CA ALA A 202 10.71 3.18 11.12
C ALA A 202 10.52 4.12 12.31
N SER A 203 9.95 5.30 12.06
CA SER A 203 9.63 6.24 13.12
C SER A 203 8.67 5.61 14.15
N PRO A 204 8.73 6.01 15.44
CA PRO A 204 7.81 5.51 16.46
C PRO A 204 6.33 5.66 16.10
N VAL A 205 5.96 6.72 15.36
CA VAL A 205 4.59 6.94 14.88
C VAL A 205 4.21 5.90 13.84
N MET A 206 5.04 5.69 12.81
CA MET A 206 4.80 4.69 11.77
C MET A 206 4.67 3.29 12.37
N ARG A 207 5.58 2.91 13.27
CA ARG A 207 5.53 1.62 13.98
C ARG A 207 4.22 1.43 14.75
N SER A 208 3.78 2.46 15.47
CA SER A 208 2.53 2.41 16.23
C SER A 208 1.32 2.25 15.30
N THR A 209 1.26 3.01 14.21
CA THR A 209 0.19 2.92 13.21
C THR A 209 0.17 1.55 12.53
N VAL A 210 1.31 1.07 12.05
CA VAL A 210 1.48 -0.25 11.42
C VAL A 210 1.02 -1.37 12.37
N ARG A 211 1.44 -1.33 13.64
CA ARG A 211 1.04 -2.33 14.63
C ARG A 211 -0.47 -2.34 14.86
N ARG A 212 -1.09 -1.16 15.01
CA ARG A 212 -2.55 -1.05 15.21
C ARG A 212 -3.32 -1.52 13.99
N LEU A 213 -2.89 -1.10 12.80
CA LEU A 213 -3.52 -1.50 11.54
C LEU A 213 -3.38 -3.00 11.30
N SER A 214 -2.17 -3.54 11.34
CA SER A 214 -1.94 -4.97 11.14
C SER A 214 -2.64 -5.82 12.19
N HIS A 215 -2.75 -5.37 13.44
CA HIS A 215 -3.54 -6.07 14.45
C HIS A 215 -5.02 -6.13 14.07
N ALA A 216 -5.63 -4.99 13.73
CA ALA A 216 -7.04 -4.93 13.35
C ALA A 216 -7.35 -5.76 12.08
N LEU A 217 -6.49 -5.67 11.05
CA LEU A 217 -6.62 -6.49 9.84
C LEU A 217 -6.45 -7.98 10.18
N GLY A 218 -5.43 -8.32 10.99
CA GLY A 218 -5.09 -9.67 11.40
C GLY A 218 -6.15 -10.37 12.25
N THR A 219 -6.92 -9.61 13.04
CA THR A 219 -8.07 -10.11 13.83
C THR A 219 -9.38 -10.07 13.05
N GLY A 220 -9.40 -9.44 11.86
CA GLY A 220 -10.61 -9.25 11.06
C GLY A 220 -11.55 -8.18 11.60
N ASP A 221 -11.05 -7.23 12.40
CA ASP A 221 -11.81 -6.11 12.96
C ASP A 221 -11.81 -4.93 11.98
N ALA A 222 -12.79 -4.94 11.07
CA ALA A 222 -12.95 -3.91 10.04
C ALA A 222 -13.15 -2.52 10.66
N ALA A 223 -13.96 -2.40 11.71
CA ALA A 223 -14.27 -1.13 12.36
C ALA A 223 -13.04 -0.53 13.05
N GLN A 224 -12.25 -1.37 13.74
CA GLN A 224 -10.98 -0.91 14.32
C GLN A 224 -9.99 -0.50 13.23
N ALA A 225 -9.89 -1.26 12.14
CA ALA A 225 -9.00 -0.92 11.03
C ALA A 225 -9.39 0.43 10.41
N THR A 226 -10.67 0.65 10.08
CA THR A 226 -11.14 1.89 9.46
C THR A 226 -11.10 3.10 10.40
N SER A 227 -11.15 2.90 11.72
CA SER A 227 -10.95 3.99 12.69
C SER A 227 -9.59 4.69 12.57
N LEU A 228 -8.61 4.04 11.95
CA LEU A 228 -7.27 4.59 11.70
C LEU A 228 -7.19 5.46 10.44
N PHE A 229 -8.23 5.46 9.61
CA PHE A 229 -8.25 6.17 8.34
C PHE A 229 -8.89 7.55 8.48
N HIS A 230 -8.34 8.50 7.72
CA HIS A 230 -8.97 9.79 7.48
C HIS A 230 -10.36 9.58 6.82
N PRO A 231 -11.38 10.41 7.10
CA PRO A 231 -12.70 10.28 6.47
C PRO A 231 -12.66 10.17 4.94
N ASP A 232 -11.75 10.90 4.29
CA ASP A 232 -11.54 10.94 2.83
C ASP A 232 -10.38 10.05 2.35
N ALA A 233 -9.98 9.05 3.14
CA ALA A 233 -8.84 8.23 2.77
C ALA A 233 -9.06 7.45 1.47
N VAL A 234 -7.95 7.19 0.76
CA VAL A 234 -7.93 6.34 -0.44
C VAL A 234 -7.26 5.01 -0.10
N PHE A 235 -7.94 3.91 -0.38
CA PHE A 235 -7.43 2.55 -0.27
C PHE A 235 -7.26 1.97 -1.66
N GLU A 236 -6.06 1.49 -1.99
CA GLU A 236 -5.71 0.86 -3.26
C GLU A 236 -5.16 -0.54 -3.02
N ASP A 237 -5.71 -1.53 -3.71
CA ASP A 237 -5.15 -2.87 -3.81
C ASP A 237 -4.77 -3.11 -5.27
N GLN A 238 -3.46 -3.10 -5.54
CA GLN A 238 -2.93 -3.19 -6.90
C GLN A 238 -3.19 -4.57 -7.52
N ALA A 239 -3.12 -5.63 -6.71
CA ALA A 239 -3.36 -7.01 -7.13
C ALA A 239 -4.84 -7.26 -7.46
N LEU A 240 -5.75 -6.57 -6.76
CA LEU A 240 -7.18 -6.64 -7.05
C LEU A 240 -7.66 -5.59 -8.07
N HIS A 241 -6.79 -4.67 -8.50
CA HIS A 241 -7.16 -3.50 -9.32
C HIS A 241 -8.33 -2.68 -8.71
N LEU A 242 -8.31 -2.54 -7.38
CA LEU A 242 -9.37 -1.90 -6.61
C LEU A 242 -8.90 -0.54 -6.08
N SER A 243 -9.79 0.46 -6.15
CA SER A 243 -9.62 1.74 -5.45
C SER A 243 -10.92 2.09 -4.72
N ILE A 244 -10.84 2.32 -3.42
CA ILE A 244 -11.96 2.73 -2.57
C ILE A 244 -11.62 4.08 -1.95
N THR A 245 -12.57 5.02 -2.05
CA THR A 245 -12.45 6.33 -1.43
C THR A 245 -13.48 6.47 -0.32
N GLY A 246 -13.02 6.96 0.83
CA GLY A 246 -13.86 7.26 1.98
C GLY A 246 -13.92 6.14 3.00
N ARG A 247 -13.88 6.51 4.28
CA ARG A 247 -13.82 5.58 5.42
C ARG A 247 -15.01 4.63 5.49
N ILE A 248 -16.23 5.12 5.20
CA ILE A 248 -17.46 4.31 5.25
C ILE A 248 -17.43 3.20 4.20
N SER A 249 -17.08 3.55 2.95
CA SER A 249 -16.95 2.58 1.86
C SER A 249 -15.87 1.55 2.14
N LEU A 250 -14.75 2.00 2.73
CA LEU A 250 -13.67 1.12 3.14
C LEU A 250 -14.12 0.13 4.23
N GLU A 251 -14.92 0.57 5.20
CA GLU A 251 -15.41 -0.29 6.27
C GLU A 251 -16.35 -1.38 5.74
N ALA A 252 -17.25 -1.02 4.83
CA ALA A 252 -18.13 -1.98 4.16
C ALA A 252 -17.33 -3.04 3.37
N PHE A 253 -16.29 -2.60 2.65
CA PHE A 253 -15.39 -3.51 1.94
C PHE A 253 -14.65 -4.44 2.90
N LEU A 254 -13.97 -3.89 3.92
CA LEU A 254 -13.18 -4.69 4.86
C LEU A 254 -14.06 -5.68 5.64
N THR A 255 -15.26 -5.28 6.03
CA THR A 255 -16.23 -6.17 6.69
C THR A 255 -16.55 -7.39 5.83
N SER A 256 -16.64 -7.21 4.52
CA SER A 256 -16.98 -8.27 3.56
C SER A 256 -15.75 -9.08 3.12
N ALA A 257 -14.57 -8.45 3.04
CA ALA A 257 -13.40 -8.98 2.35
C ALA A 257 -12.28 -9.49 3.28
N LEU A 258 -12.18 -9.03 4.54
CA LEU A 258 -11.01 -9.33 5.40
C LEU A 258 -10.72 -10.81 5.61
N GLY A 259 -11.75 -11.66 5.56
CA GLY A 259 -11.58 -13.12 5.65
C GLY A 259 -11.00 -13.76 4.38
N LEU A 260 -11.00 -13.04 3.26
CA LEU A 260 -10.46 -13.48 1.98
C LEU A 260 -9.04 -12.94 1.77
N LEU A 261 -8.80 -11.67 2.10
CA LEU A 261 -7.59 -10.94 1.74
C LEU A 261 -6.32 -11.51 2.40
N PRO A 262 -5.18 -11.58 1.68
CA PRO A 262 -3.96 -12.20 2.20
C PRO A 262 -3.31 -11.38 3.33
N TYR A 263 -3.51 -10.06 3.34
CA TYR A 263 -3.12 -9.14 4.42
C TYR A 263 -4.19 -8.99 5.51
N GLY A 264 -5.27 -9.79 5.45
CA GLY A 264 -6.34 -9.83 6.44
C GLY A 264 -6.02 -10.82 7.57
N ARG A 265 -6.98 -11.70 7.88
CA ARG A 265 -6.89 -12.61 9.04
C ARG A 265 -5.61 -13.45 9.04
N GLY A 266 -4.92 -13.46 10.20
CA GLY A 266 -3.68 -14.20 10.40
C GLY A 266 -2.41 -13.56 9.83
N ALA A 267 -2.53 -12.44 9.10
CA ALA A 267 -1.37 -11.70 8.63
C ALA A 267 -0.64 -11.02 9.80
N THR A 268 0.68 -10.96 9.71
CA THR A 268 1.56 -10.31 10.70
C THR A 268 2.58 -9.42 10.01
N VAL A 269 3.06 -8.40 10.72
CA VAL A 269 4.12 -7.50 10.24
C VAL A 269 5.44 -8.27 10.20
N ARG A 270 6.13 -8.22 9.07
CA ARG A 270 7.53 -8.65 8.94
C ARG A 270 8.48 -7.51 9.27
N HIS A 271 8.32 -6.37 8.60
CA HIS A 271 9.23 -5.23 8.73
C HIS A 271 8.50 -3.92 8.43
N ALA A 272 8.85 -2.85 9.14
CA ALA A 272 8.28 -1.52 8.92
C ALA A 272 9.36 -0.53 8.50
N VAL A 273 9.01 0.39 7.61
CA VAL A 273 9.90 1.43 7.09
C VAL A 273 9.22 2.80 7.07
N GLY A 274 10.03 3.86 7.11
CA GLY A 274 9.57 5.22 6.84
C GLY A 274 9.57 6.17 8.03
N SER A 275 9.17 7.41 7.72
CA SER A 275 9.20 8.56 8.61
C SER A 275 7.92 8.67 9.43
N ARG A 276 7.67 9.81 10.08
CA ARG A 276 6.43 10.06 10.83
C ARG A 276 5.19 10.10 9.95
N SER A 277 5.31 10.46 8.68
CA SER A 277 4.16 10.76 7.81
C SER A 277 4.10 9.96 6.52
N GLY A 278 5.18 9.27 6.14
CA GLY A 278 5.20 8.41 4.95
C GLY A 278 6.06 7.17 5.18
N GLY A 279 5.58 6.01 4.77
CA GLY A 279 6.31 4.76 4.91
C GLY A 279 5.45 3.57 4.53
N GLY A 280 5.62 2.48 5.26
CA GLY A 280 4.84 1.27 5.05
C GLY A 280 5.37 0.09 5.84
N TYR A 281 4.87 -1.08 5.48
CA TYR A 281 5.30 -2.33 6.09
C TYR A 281 5.15 -3.52 5.14
N GLU A 282 6.08 -4.44 5.29
CA GLU A 282 6.03 -5.79 4.75
C GLU A 282 5.21 -6.67 5.69
N TRP A 283 4.41 -7.56 5.15
CA TRP A 283 3.61 -8.52 5.92
C TRP A 283 3.76 -9.93 5.40
N VAL A 284 3.48 -10.89 6.28
CA VAL A 284 3.45 -12.32 5.98
C VAL A 284 2.18 -12.96 6.50
N ASN A 285 1.67 -13.94 5.77
CA ASN A 285 0.53 -14.77 6.17
C ASN A 285 0.73 -16.20 5.65
N ALA A 286 1.34 -17.05 6.47
CA ALA A 286 1.65 -18.43 6.09
C ALA A 286 0.40 -19.28 5.75
N SER A 287 -0.79 -18.86 6.18
CA SER A 287 -2.05 -19.53 5.88
C SER A 287 -2.68 -19.11 4.55
N SER A 288 -2.15 -18.06 3.90
CA SER A 288 -2.65 -17.56 2.62
C SER A 288 -1.88 -18.16 1.44
N ALA A 289 -2.58 -18.34 0.32
CA ALA A 289 -1.96 -18.73 -0.95
C ALA A 289 -0.95 -17.67 -1.44
N ALA A 290 -1.16 -16.39 -1.10
CA ALA A 290 -0.17 -15.33 -1.29
C ALA A 290 0.44 -15.00 0.08
N PRO A 291 1.57 -15.63 0.45
CA PRO A 291 2.03 -15.65 1.83
C PRO A 291 2.74 -14.38 2.27
N ARG A 292 2.87 -13.38 1.39
CA ARG A 292 3.63 -12.15 1.64
C ARG A 292 3.16 -11.02 0.73
N GLY A 293 3.41 -9.79 1.17
CA GLY A 293 3.20 -8.58 0.40
C GLY A 293 3.68 -7.36 1.17
N ILE A 294 3.34 -6.19 0.65
CA ILE A 294 3.73 -4.90 1.22
C ILE A 294 2.57 -3.91 1.18
N THR A 295 2.56 -2.99 2.13
CA THR A 295 1.57 -1.91 2.23
C THR A 295 2.26 -0.57 2.45
N ALA A 296 2.00 0.38 1.56
CA ALA A 296 2.41 1.77 1.63
C ALA A 296 1.37 2.61 2.38
N LEU A 297 1.84 3.52 3.24
CA LEU A 297 1.00 4.38 4.08
C LEU A 297 1.44 5.84 3.97
N SER A 298 0.45 6.72 3.77
CA SER A 298 0.56 8.17 3.95
C SER A 298 -0.28 8.59 5.15
N LEU A 299 0.31 9.32 6.09
CA LEU A 299 -0.35 9.77 7.32
C LEU A 299 -0.48 11.30 7.34
N ASP A 300 -1.60 11.82 7.80
CA ASP A 300 -1.77 13.25 8.06
C ASP A 300 -1.05 13.69 9.35
N ALA A 301 -1.19 14.97 9.70
CA ALA A 301 -0.59 15.55 10.90
C ALA A 301 -1.12 14.92 12.21
N ALA A 302 -2.35 14.39 12.20
CA ALA A 302 -2.98 13.68 13.32
C ALA A 302 -2.59 12.18 13.36
N GLY A 303 -1.87 11.69 12.35
CA GLY A 303 -1.47 10.29 12.23
C GLY A 303 -2.55 9.38 11.65
N LEU A 304 -3.62 9.94 11.08
CA LEU A 304 -4.62 9.16 10.36
C LEU A 304 -4.12 8.81 8.95
N ILE A 305 -4.48 7.62 8.49
CA ILE A 305 -4.11 7.13 7.16
C ILE A 305 -4.93 7.88 6.12
N THR A 306 -4.28 8.68 5.28
CA THR A 306 -4.90 9.38 4.14
C THR A 306 -4.84 8.56 2.86
N ARG A 307 -3.83 7.69 2.76
CA ARG A 307 -3.73 6.72 1.67
C ARG A 307 -3.08 5.43 2.13
N LEU A 308 -3.64 4.31 1.67
CA LEU A 308 -3.05 2.98 1.75
C LEU A 308 -2.96 2.41 0.34
N THR A 309 -1.78 1.95 -0.07
CA THR A 309 -1.61 1.17 -1.30
C THR A 309 -0.97 -0.18 -0.95
N THR A 310 -1.62 -1.29 -1.24
CA THR A 310 -1.10 -2.63 -0.98
C THR A 310 -0.86 -3.39 -2.27
N VAL A 311 0.18 -4.22 -2.29
CA VAL A 311 0.47 -5.13 -3.39
C VAL A 311 1.00 -6.45 -2.86
N TRP A 312 0.64 -7.51 -3.57
CA TRP A 312 0.99 -8.89 -3.30
C TRP A 312 0.88 -9.66 -4.62
N ASP A 313 1.42 -10.87 -4.65
CA ASP A 313 1.43 -11.66 -5.88
C ASP A 313 0.09 -12.38 -6.10
N SER A 314 -0.78 -11.81 -6.94
CA SER A 314 -2.09 -12.38 -7.22
C SER A 314 -2.04 -13.59 -8.16
N SER A 315 -0.89 -13.87 -8.77
CA SER A 315 -0.73 -15.05 -9.63
C SER A 315 -0.76 -16.35 -8.82
N LEU A 316 -0.51 -16.27 -7.51
CA LEU A 316 -0.64 -17.39 -6.57
C LEU A 316 -2.10 -17.72 -6.22
N TRP A 317 -3.05 -16.91 -6.66
CA TRP A 317 -4.47 -17.13 -6.45
C TRP A 317 -5.15 -17.64 -7.72
N SER A 318 -6.24 -18.37 -7.56
CA SER A 318 -7.12 -18.70 -8.69
C SER A 318 -7.88 -17.47 -9.17
N VAL A 319 -8.40 -17.52 -10.40
CA VAL A 319 -9.26 -16.46 -10.96
C VAL A 319 -10.50 -16.27 -10.09
N ASP A 320 -11.13 -17.35 -9.65
CA ASP A 320 -12.33 -17.30 -8.80
C ASP A 320 -12.06 -16.65 -7.44
N ALA A 321 -10.90 -16.92 -6.83
CA ALA A 321 -10.54 -16.31 -5.55
C ALA A 321 -10.40 -14.79 -5.68
N ILE A 322 -9.77 -14.32 -6.77
CA ILE A 322 -9.65 -12.89 -7.07
C ILE A 322 -11.02 -12.28 -7.37
N GLY A 323 -11.85 -12.93 -8.19
CA GLY A 323 -13.20 -12.47 -8.49
C GLY A 323 -14.07 -12.31 -7.24
N ARG A 324 -13.98 -13.26 -6.28
CA ARG A 324 -14.70 -13.14 -5.00
C ARG A 324 -14.20 -11.96 -4.16
N ALA A 325 -12.89 -11.74 -4.08
CA ALA A 325 -12.32 -10.61 -3.35
C ALA A 325 -12.70 -9.26 -3.99
N GLN A 326 -12.70 -9.17 -5.32
CA GLN A 326 -13.13 -7.98 -6.06
C GLN A 326 -14.63 -7.70 -5.87
N ALA A 327 -15.46 -8.74 -5.92
CA ALA A 327 -16.91 -8.60 -5.75
C ALA A 327 -17.31 -8.09 -4.36
N ALA A 328 -16.48 -8.31 -3.33
CA ALA A 328 -16.69 -7.75 -2.00
C ALA A 328 -16.57 -6.21 -1.96
N GLY A 329 -15.96 -5.60 -2.98
CA GLY A 329 -15.85 -4.14 -3.14
C GLY A 329 -17.03 -3.49 -3.86
N ILE A 330 -18.00 -4.28 -4.35
CA ILE A 330 -19.20 -3.76 -5.01
C ILE A 330 -20.27 -3.51 -3.94
N PRO A 331 -20.73 -2.25 -3.73
CA PRO A 331 -21.80 -1.97 -2.78
C PRO A 331 -23.05 -2.78 -3.16
N ARG A 332 -23.67 -3.43 -2.17
CA ARG A 332 -24.98 -4.08 -2.31
C ARG A 332 -26.09 -3.17 -1.85
#